data_AF-A0AA94F420-F1
#
_entry.id   AF-A0AA94F420-F1
#
_cell.length_a   1.000
_cell.length_b   1.000
_cell.length_c   1.000
_cell.angle_alpha   90.00
_cell.angle_beta   90.00
_cell.angle_gamma   90.00
#
_symmetry.space_group_name_H-M   'P 1'
#
loop_
_entity.id
_entity.type
_entity.pdbx_description
1 polymer ?
#
loop_
_entity_poly.entity_id
_entity_poly.type
_entity_poly.pdbx_seq_one_letter_code
_entity_poly.pdbx_strand_id
1 'polypeptide(L)'
;MKSFFIYNLGLILVFISCKKEKQDDSIEIQKSIKQKELVFNSLDKAWVFSERKLTPESEIIALNWNEWRLFINELYQKPKSSLNAFKLKTKNLVQKVDVLPNTIPIKLQKPQINVRLSAIITKIKALNMFLNVDRIPEQRVVMLVSDLNLEVNAFNDQIEEIVRRSHIQMEEGEEDMIKRINGKQSEYYINPDLQNPTKQEVPSFEEIK
;
A
#
# COMPACT_ATOMS: atom_id res chain seq x y z
N MET A 1 -58.54 8.50 -51.66
CA MET A 1 -57.12 8.67 -52.07
C MET A 1 -56.29 9.57 -51.15
N LYS A 2 -56.84 10.63 -50.54
CA LYS A 2 -56.08 11.54 -49.64
C LYS A 2 -55.54 10.87 -48.36
N SER A 3 -56.30 9.97 -47.72
CA SER A 3 -55.86 9.30 -46.48
C SER A 3 -54.72 8.28 -46.67
N PHE A 4 -54.60 7.68 -47.86
CA PHE A 4 -53.51 6.74 -48.17
C PHE A 4 -52.17 7.47 -48.33
N PHE A 5 -52.20 8.69 -48.87
CA PHE A 5 -51.01 9.54 -49.00
C PHE A 5 -50.49 10.03 -47.65
N ILE A 6 -51.38 10.36 -46.71
CA ILE A 6 -51.01 10.80 -45.36
C ILE A 6 -50.36 9.66 -44.55
N TYR A 7 -50.87 8.43 -44.70
CA TYR A 7 -50.31 7.26 -44.02
C TYR A 7 -48.92 6.89 -44.55
N ASN A 8 -48.72 6.97 -45.87
CA ASN A 8 -47.40 6.74 -46.49
C ASN A 8 -46.38 7.85 -46.13
N LEU A 9 -46.83 9.10 -46.00
CA LEU A 9 -45.97 10.22 -45.58
C LEU A 9 -45.52 10.09 -44.12
N GLY A 10 -46.42 9.63 -43.23
CA GLY A 10 -46.09 9.34 -41.83
C GLY A 10 -45.07 8.21 -41.68
N LEU A 11 -45.14 7.18 -42.53
CA LEU A 11 -44.20 6.04 -42.51
C LEU A 11 -42.77 6.45 -42.90
N ILE A 12 -42.61 7.39 -43.84
CA ILE A 12 -41.29 7.85 -44.32
C ILE A 12 -40.55 8.69 -43.25
N LEU A 13 -41.29 9.44 -42.43
CA LEU A 13 -40.71 10.27 -41.36
C LEU A 13 -40.08 9.44 -40.23
N VAL A 14 -40.58 8.22 -39.96
CA VAL A 14 -40.03 7.33 -38.93
C VAL A 14 -38.65 6.78 -39.35
N PHE A 15 -38.40 6.57 -40.65
CA PHE A 15 -37.12 6.04 -41.16
C PHE A 15 -35.99 7.08 -41.19
N ILE A 16 -36.29 8.39 -41.10
CA ILE A 16 -35.29 9.46 -41.16
C ILE A 16 -34.69 9.76 -39.77
N SER A 17 -35.32 9.31 -38.68
CA SER A 17 -34.86 9.58 -37.31
C SER A 17 -33.63 8.76 -36.84
N CYS A 18 -33.06 7.90 -37.69
CA CYS A 18 -32.01 6.93 -37.33
C CYS A 18 -30.61 7.21 -37.94
N LYS A 19 -30.23 8.47 -38.18
CA LYS A 19 -28.96 8.79 -38.90
C LYS A 19 -28.00 9.78 -38.22
N LYS A 20 -28.19 10.17 -36.96
CA LYS A 20 -27.32 11.16 -36.28
C LYS A 20 -26.16 10.59 -35.43
N GLU A 21 -26.11 9.28 -35.17
CA GLU A 21 -25.22 8.67 -34.17
C GLU A 21 -23.76 8.46 -34.66
N LYS A 22 -23.59 8.01 -35.91
CA LYS A 22 -22.28 7.49 -36.40
C LYS A 22 -21.12 8.50 -36.41
N GLN A 23 -21.39 9.79 -36.52
CA GLN A 23 -20.34 10.80 -36.59
C GLN A 23 -19.83 11.19 -35.20
N ASP A 24 -20.70 11.19 -34.19
CA ASP A 24 -20.34 11.54 -32.81
C ASP A 24 -19.50 10.43 -32.14
N ASP A 25 -19.87 9.16 -32.38
CA ASP A 25 -19.13 7.99 -31.89
C ASP A 25 -17.67 7.98 -32.36
N SER A 26 -17.44 8.36 -33.63
CA SER A 26 -16.09 8.38 -34.21
C SER A 26 -15.18 9.41 -33.52
N ILE A 27 -15.75 10.53 -33.07
CA ILE A 27 -15.04 11.60 -32.37
C ILE A 27 -14.75 11.16 -30.93
N GLU A 28 -15.69 10.52 -30.25
CA GLU A 28 -15.49 9.99 -28.90
C GLU A 28 -14.42 8.89 -28.87
N ILE A 29 -14.45 7.96 -29.84
CA ILE A 29 -13.43 6.92 -29.99
C ILE A 29 -12.04 7.55 -30.16
N GLN A 30 -11.89 8.52 -31.06
CA GLN A 30 -10.60 9.19 -31.25
C GLN A 30 -10.10 9.92 -29.99
N LYS A 31 -10.99 10.61 -29.27
CA LYS A 31 -10.65 11.24 -27.98
C LYS A 31 -10.18 10.19 -26.96
N SER A 32 -10.86 9.05 -26.89
CA SER A 32 -10.49 7.96 -25.97
C SER A 32 -9.12 7.34 -26.29
N ILE A 33 -8.77 7.22 -27.58
CA ILE A 33 -7.47 6.72 -28.03
C ILE A 33 -6.37 7.69 -27.63
N LYS A 34 -6.54 8.99 -27.95
CA LYS A 34 -5.57 10.04 -27.58
C LYS A 34 -5.35 10.09 -26.07
N GLN A 35 -6.41 9.98 -25.27
CA GLN A 35 -6.29 9.97 -23.81
C GLN A 35 -5.48 8.76 -23.32
N LYS A 36 -5.70 7.57 -23.88
CA LYS A 36 -4.94 6.36 -23.53
C LYS A 36 -3.47 6.48 -23.91
N GLU A 37 -3.15 7.11 -25.03
CA GLU A 37 -1.77 7.39 -25.45
C GLU A 37 -1.07 8.37 -24.51
N LEU A 38 -1.75 9.45 -24.11
CA LEU A 38 -1.21 10.41 -23.13
C LEU A 38 -0.90 9.72 -21.81
N VAL A 39 -1.85 8.95 -21.28
CA VAL A 39 -1.67 8.17 -20.05
C VAL A 39 -0.49 7.20 -20.18
N PHE A 40 -0.40 6.48 -21.31
CA PHE A 40 0.72 5.58 -21.56
C PHE A 40 2.06 6.33 -21.53
N ASN A 41 2.19 7.44 -22.24
CA ASN A 41 3.43 8.21 -22.32
C ASN A 41 3.86 8.76 -20.96
N SER A 42 2.90 9.27 -20.17
CA SER A 42 3.18 9.80 -18.84
C SER A 42 3.55 8.69 -17.87
N LEU A 43 2.86 7.55 -17.91
CA LEU A 43 3.17 6.39 -17.09
C LEU A 43 4.51 5.76 -17.46
N ASP A 44 4.80 5.66 -18.75
CA ASP A 44 6.07 5.14 -19.26
C ASP A 44 7.23 5.97 -18.70
N LYS A 45 7.14 7.30 -18.76
CA LYS A 45 8.15 8.20 -18.17
C LYS A 45 8.23 8.09 -16.65
N ALA A 46 7.09 7.94 -15.97
CA ALA A 46 7.02 7.89 -14.52
C ALA A 46 7.45 6.55 -13.91
N TRP A 47 7.43 5.45 -14.67
CA TRP A 47 7.76 4.10 -14.19
C TRP A 47 9.27 3.90 -14.01
N VAL A 48 9.84 4.65 -13.08
CA VAL A 48 11.24 4.62 -12.70
C VAL A 48 11.30 4.43 -11.20
N PHE A 49 11.83 3.28 -10.78
CA PHE A 49 12.03 2.96 -9.38
C PHE A 49 13.53 2.98 -9.09
N SER A 50 13.92 3.71 -8.05
CA SER A 50 15.31 3.83 -7.64
C SER A 50 15.64 2.72 -6.65
N GLU A 51 16.58 1.86 -7.01
CA GLU A 51 17.06 0.82 -6.11
C GLU A 51 17.95 1.44 -5.02
N ARG A 52 17.55 1.28 -3.77
CA ARG A 52 18.38 1.63 -2.61
C ARG A 52 19.45 0.56 -2.41
N LYS A 53 20.69 1.00 -2.30
CA LYS A 53 21.81 0.14 -1.89
C LYS A 53 21.69 -0.17 -0.41
N LEU A 54 21.57 -1.45 -0.08
CA LEU A 54 21.59 -1.97 1.28
C LEU A 54 23.03 -2.35 1.67
N THR A 55 23.28 -2.43 2.97
CA THR A 55 24.45 -3.10 3.55
C THR A 55 24.37 -4.60 3.25
N PRO A 56 25.51 -5.32 3.19
CA PRO A 56 25.50 -6.74 2.84
C PRO A 56 24.59 -7.60 3.74
N GLU A 57 24.50 -7.27 5.03
CA GLU A 57 23.64 -8.01 5.97
C GLU A 57 22.15 -7.76 5.72
N SER A 58 21.76 -6.49 5.55
CA SER A 58 20.39 -6.11 5.18
C SER A 58 19.98 -6.67 3.83
N GLU A 59 20.90 -6.69 2.86
CA GLU A 59 20.70 -7.29 1.55
C GLU A 59 20.45 -8.80 1.67
N ILE A 60 21.26 -9.53 2.46
CA ILE A 60 21.04 -10.97 2.70
C ILE A 60 19.65 -11.22 3.31
N ILE A 61 19.22 -10.40 4.27
CA ILE A 61 17.88 -10.53 4.88
C ILE A 61 16.78 -10.31 3.82
N ALA A 62 16.93 -9.28 2.98
CA ALA A 62 15.96 -8.97 1.92
C ALA A 62 15.94 -10.05 0.81
N LEU A 63 17.11 -10.56 0.40
CA LEU A 63 17.27 -11.57 -0.65
C LEU A 63 16.77 -12.95 -0.23
N ASN A 64 16.92 -13.30 1.05
CA ASN A 64 16.40 -14.55 1.60
C ASN A 64 14.87 -14.58 1.67
N TRP A 65 14.21 -13.41 1.60
CA TRP A 65 12.76 -13.35 1.48
C TRP A 65 12.35 -13.49 0.01
N ASN A 66 12.10 -14.73 -0.39
CA ASN A 66 11.83 -15.10 -1.78
C ASN A 66 10.66 -14.31 -2.40
N GLU A 67 9.55 -14.17 -1.70
CA GLU A 67 8.35 -13.50 -2.22
C GLU A 67 8.60 -12.00 -2.43
N TRP A 68 9.34 -11.36 -1.52
CA TRP A 68 9.77 -9.97 -1.67
C TRP A 68 10.67 -9.79 -2.90
N ARG A 69 11.66 -10.67 -3.09
CA ARG A 69 12.52 -10.66 -4.28
C ARG A 69 11.71 -10.82 -5.57
N LEU A 70 10.75 -11.75 -5.59
CA LEU A 70 9.87 -11.96 -6.74
C LEU A 70 8.96 -10.75 -7.03
N PHE A 71 8.55 -10.02 -6.00
CA PHE A 71 7.81 -8.78 -6.10
C PHE A 71 8.68 -7.65 -6.66
N ILE A 72 9.85 -7.41 -6.06
CA ILE A 72 10.77 -6.36 -6.44
C ILE A 72 11.29 -6.53 -7.87
N ASN A 73 11.64 -7.76 -8.27
CA ASN A 73 12.03 -8.06 -9.64
C ASN A 73 10.93 -7.75 -10.66
N GLU A 74 9.67 -8.04 -10.31
CA GLU A 74 8.53 -7.70 -11.17
C GLU A 74 8.33 -6.18 -11.24
N LEU A 75 8.49 -5.48 -10.11
CA LEU A 75 8.28 -4.03 -9.99
C LEU A 75 9.28 -3.24 -10.84
N TYR A 76 10.57 -3.59 -10.75
CA TYR A 76 11.65 -2.91 -11.47
C TYR A 76 11.59 -3.14 -12.98
N GLN A 77 10.97 -4.22 -13.44
CA GLN A 77 10.78 -4.47 -14.86
C GLN A 77 9.69 -3.55 -15.42
N LYS A 78 10.11 -2.53 -16.17
CA LYS A 78 9.21 -1.62 -16.87
C LYS A 78 8.51 -2.30 -18.07
N PRO A 79 7.17 -2.24 -18.19
CA PRO A 79 6.44 -2.63 -19.40
C PRO A 79 6.79 -1.71 -20.57
N LYS A 80 7.03 -2.26 -21.77
CA LYS A 80 7.45 -1.47 -22.95
C LYS A 80 6.42 -1.36 -24.07
N SER A 81 5.29 -2.08 -23.97
CA SER A 81 4.48 -2.39 -25.15
C SER A 81 3.15 -1.63 -25.27
N SER A 82 2.41 -1.41 -24.17
CA SER A 82 1.12 -0.70 -24.21
C SER A 82 0.57 -0.41 -22.82
N LEU A 83 -0.50 0.40 -22.74
CA LEU A 83 -1.30 0.57 -21.52
C LEU A 83 -1.82 -0.78 -20.98
N ASN A 84 -2.19 -1.72 -21.86
CA ASN A 84 -2.63 -3.05 -21.44
C ASN A 84 -1.50 -3.85 -20.76
N ALA A 85 -0.24 -3.65 -21.18
CA ALA A 85 0.91 -4.25 -20.50
C ALA A 85 1.07 -3.71 -19.07
N PHE A 86 0.80 -2.42 -18.84
CA PHE A 86 0.76 -1.85 -17.49
C PHE A 86 -0.40 -2.41 -16.65
N LYS A 87 -1.60 -2.58 -17.23
CA LYS A 87 -2.74 -3.24 -16.55
C LYS A 87 -2.40 -4.67 -16.14
N LEU A 88 -1.79 -5.44 -17.04
CA LEU A 88 -1.39 -6.82 -16.74
C LEU A 88 -0.29 -6.87 -15.68
N LYS A 89 0.72 -6.00 -15.78
CA LYS A 89 1.79 -5.94 -14.77
C LYS A 89 1.24 -5.58 -13.39
N THR A 90 0.36 -4.60 -13.30
CA THR A 90 -0.21 -4.21 -12.00
C THR A 90 -1.11 -5.28 -11.41
N LYS A 91 -1.85 -6.03 -12.24
CA LYS A 91 -2.56 -7.23 -11.81
C LYS A 91 -1.61 -8.30 -11.25
N ASN A 92 -0.48 -8.57 -11.92
CA ASN A 92 0.52 -9.53 -11.44
C ASN A 92 1.19 -9.05 -10.15
N LEU A 93 1.46 -7.75 -10.02
CA LEU A 93 1.99 -7.15 -8.78
C LEU A 93 1.01 -7.32 -7.62
N VAL A 94 -0.30 -7.12 -7.84
CA VAL A 94 -1.34 -7.37 -6.81
C VAL A 94 -1.24 -8.80 -6.27
N GLN A 95 -1.15 -9.80 -7.15
CA GLN A 95 -1.02 -11.20 -6.74
C GLN A 95 0.24 -11.46 -5.90
N LYS A 96 1.36 -10.83 -6.27
CA LYS A 96 2.62 -10.95 -5.53
C LYS A 96 2.56 -10.27 -4.17
N VAL A 97 1.91 -9.11 -4.05
CA VAL A 97 1.83 -8.40 -2.76
C VAL A 97 0.81 -8.99 -1.80
N ASP A 98 -0.20 -9.71 -2.30
CA ASP A 98 -1.19 -10.39 -1.45
C ASP A 98 -0.57 -11.55 -0.64
N VAL A 99 0.54 -12.13 -1.09
CA VAL A 99 1.22 -13.21 -0.35
C VAL A 99 2.21 -12.70 0.70
N LEU A 100 2.74 -11.47 0.53
CA LEU A 100 3.82 -10.94 1.37
C LEU A 100 3.49 -10.90 2.87
N PRO A 101 2.29 -10.50 3.34
CA PRO A 101 2.00 -10.44 4.77
C PRO A 101 2.17 -11.77 5.50
N ASN A 102 1.99 -12.89 4.79
CA ASN A 102 2.03 -14.23 5.36
C ASN A 102 3.42 -14.87 5.30
N THR A 103 4.38 -14.24 4.61
CA THR A 103 5.73 -14.79 4.39
C THR A 103 6.84 -13.93 4.97
N ILE A 104 6.50 -12.95 5.81
CA ILE A 104 7.49 -12.05 6.44
C ILE A 104 8.46 -12.88 7.29
N PRO A 105 9.79 -12.77 7.08
CA PRO A 105 10.78 -13.46 7.90
C PRO A 105 10.69 -13.02 9.37
N ILE A 106 10.92 -13.96 10.30
CA ILE A 106 10.85 -13.71 11.76
C ILE A 106 11.72 -12.51 12.18
N LYS A 107 12.90 -12.36 11.59
CA LYS A 107 13.81 -11.22 11.86
C LYS A 107 13.19 -9.85 11.52
N LEU A 108 12.28 -9.81 10.56
CA LEU A 108 11.57 -8.62 10.10
C LEU A 108 10.17 -8.50 10.68
N GLN A 109 9.72 -9.43 11.54
CA GLN A 109 8.37 -9.45 12.08
C GLN A 109 8.19 -8.38 13.17
N LYS A 110 8.15 -7.12 12.74
CA LYS A 110 8.02 -5.92 13.57
C LYS A 110 6.84 -5.07 13.08
N PRO A 111 6.14 -4.34 13.96
CA PRO A 111 5.02 -3.49 13.57
C PRO A 111 5.37 -2.49 12.46
N GLN A 112 6.59 -1.93 12.48
CA GLN A 112 7.06 -0.97 11.49
C GLN A 112 7.09 -1.56 10.07
N ILE A 113 7.53 -2.82 9.94
CA ILE A 113 7.55 -3.55 8.67
C ILE A 113 6.13 -3.79 8.17
N ASN A 114 5.22 -4.22 9.06
CA ASN A 114 3.82 -4.47 8.69
C ASN A 114 3.12 -3.20 8.17
N VAL A 115 3.35 -2.06 8.80
CA VAL A 115 2.76 -0.77 8.37
C VAL A 115 3.26 -0.39 6.98
N ARG A 116 4.58 -0.44 6.76
CA ARG A 116 5.19 -0.11 5.47
C ARG A 116 4.74 -1.07 4.37
N LEU A 117 4.69 -2.36 4.66
CA LEU A 117 4.18 -3.37 3.75
C LEU A 117 2.71 -3.12 3.38
N SER A 118 1.87 -2.79 4.37
CA SER A 118 0.46 -2.45 4.12
C SER A 118 0.31 -1.22 3.23
N ALA A 119 1.19 -0.23 3.39
CA ALA A 119 1.22 0.95 2.53
C ALA A 119 1.60 0.60 1.09
N ILE A 120 2.59 -0.27 0.89
CA ILE A 120 2.99 -0.80 -0.44
C ILE A 120 1.81 -1.54 -1.10
N ILE A 121 1.19 -2.48 -0.38
CA ILE A 121 0.03 -3.26 -0.85
C ILE A 121 -1.09 -2.32 -1.30
N THR A 122 -1.43 -1.35 -0.46
CA THR A 122 -2.51 -0.39 -0.73
C THR A 122 -2.22 0.43 -1.97
N LYS A 123 -1.00 0.94 -2.13
CA LYS A 123 -0.61 1.73 -3.31
C LYS A 123 -0.66 0.90 -4.60
N ILE A 124 -0.24 -0.36 -4.56
CA ILE A 124 -0.32 -1.26 -5.73
C ILE A 124 -1.75 -1.60 -6.10
N LYS A 125 -2.60 -1.88 -5.11
CA LYS A 125 -4.02 -2.14 -5.34
C LYS A 125 -4.73 -0.91 -5.89
N ALA A 126 -4.44 0.28 -5.36
CA ALA A 126 -4.94 1.55 -5.87
C ALA A 126 -4.48 1.79 -7.31
N LEU A 127 -3.20 1.54 -7.60
CA LEU A 127 -2.64 1.66 -8.96
C LEU A 127 -3.35 0.73 -9.95
N ASN A 128 -3.54 -0.54 -9.59
CA ASN A 128 -4.30 -1.48 -10.41
C ASN A 128 -5.76 -1.03 -10.59
N MET A 129 -6.41 -0.51 -9.55
CA MET A 129 -7.78 0.01 -9.64
C MET A 129 -7.86 1.18 -10.63
N PHE A 130 -7.02 2.21 -10.49
CA PHE A 130 -7.06 3.39 -11.37
C PHE A 130 -6.66 3.10 -12.81
N LEU A 131 -5.84 2.08 -13.08
CA LEU A 131 -5.54 1.67 -14.45
C LEU A 131 -6.67 0.90 -15.11
N ASN A 132 -7.59 0.33 -14.33
CA ASN A 132 -8.70 -0.48 -14.83
C ASN A 132 -10.02 0.29 -14.98
N VAL A 133 -10.10 1.56 -14.57
CA VAL A 133 -11.26 2.41 -14.88
C VAL A 133 -11.25 2.89 -16.34
N ASP A 134 -12.42 3.22 -16.90
CA ASP A 134 -12.55 3.64 -18.30
C ASP A 134 -11.83 4.97 -18.58
N ARG A 135 -12.00 5.95 -17.69
CA ARG A 135 -11.31 7.24 -17.73
C ARG A 135 -10.19 7.25 -16.70
N ILE A 136 -8.98 6.90 -17.14
CA ILE A 136 -7.81 6.80 -16.27
C ILE A 136 -7.37 8.19 -15.80
N PRO A 137 -7.29 8.44 -14.48
CA PRO A 137 -6.78 9.70 -13.94
C PRO A 137 -5.24 9.73 -14.00
N GLU A 138 -4.70 10.19 -15.12
CA GLU A 138 -3.25 10.24 -15.41
C GLU A 138 -2.39 10.73 -14.23
N GLN A 139 -2.69 11.91 -13.70
CA GLN A 139 -1.92 12.53 -12.61
C GLN A 139 -1.89 11.64 -11.35
N ARG A 140 -3.02 11.01 -11.01
CA ARG A 140 -3.12 10.13 -9.84
C ARG A 140 -2.29 8.87 -10.01
N VAL A 141 -2.31 8.29 -11.21
CA VAL A 141 -1.49 7.10 -11.52
C VAL A 141 0.00 7.44 -11.43
N VAL A 142 0.43 8.57 -11.99
CA VAL A 142 1.82 9.03 -11.92
C VAL A 142 2.26 9.28 -10.47
N MET A 143 1.42 9.96 -9.68
CA MET A 143 1.67 10.18 -8.25
C MET A 143 1.82 8.85 -7.50
N LEU A 144 0.93 7.88 -7.73
CA LEU A 144 0.98 6.59 -7.06
C LEU A 144 2.26 5.81 -7.36
N VAL A 145 2.79 5.91 -8.58
CA VAL A 145 4.08 5.29 -8.94
C VAL A 145 5.23 5.94 -8.17
N SER A 146 5.24 7.27 -8.07
CA SER A 146 6.24 8.00 -7.28
C SER A 146 6.14 7.66 -5.78
N ASP A 147 4.93 7.68 -5.23
CA ASP A 147 4.68 7.34 -3.83
C ASP A 147 5.04 5.88 -3.53
N LEU A 148 4.81 4.97 -4.47
CA LEU A 148 5.22 3.58 -4.33
C LEU A 148 6.75 3.44 -4.28
N ASN A 149 7.48 4.17 -5.12
CA ASN A 149 8.94 4.21 -5.06
C ASN A 149 9.43 4.71 -3.69
N LEU A 150 8.79 5.74 -3.12
CA LEU A 150 9.11 6.23 -1.79
C LEU A 150 8.86 5.18 -0.70
N GLU A 151 7.74 4.45 -0.74
CA GLU A 151 7.47 3.42 0.26
C GLU A 151 8.39 2.21 0.14
N VAL A 152 8.72 1.77 -1.07
CA VAL A 152 9.68 0.67 -1.26
C VAL A 152 11.04 1.04 -0.70
N ASN A 153 11.46 2.28 -0.91
CA ASN A 153 12.67 2.80 -0.28
C ASN A 153 12.52 2.85 1.24
N ALA A 154 11.47 3.48 1.79
CA ALA A 154 11.24 3.53 3.23
C ALA A 154 11.17 2.14 3.89
N PHE A 155 10.66 1.12 3.17
CA PHE A 155 10.69 -0.27 3.59
C PHE A 155 12.12 -0.80 3.72
N ASN A 156 12.95 -0.55 2.72
CA ASN A 156 14.38 -0.91 2.75
C ASN A 156 15.14 -0.16 3.87
N ASP A 157 14.82 1.11 4.15
CA ASP A 157 15.36 1.83 5.32
C ASP A 157 14.98 1.15 6.63
N GLN A 158 13.75 0.64 6.72
CA GLN A 158 13.29 -0.02 7.93
C GLN A 158 14.02 -1.35 8.17
N ILE A 159 14.39 -2.06 7.11
CA ILE A 159 15.28 -3.23 7.20
C ILE A 159 16.65 -2.80 7.73
N GLU A 160 17.25 -1.74 7.18
CA GLU A 160 18.54 -1.25 7.68
C GLU A 160 18.49 -0.85 9.13
N GLU A 161 17.46 -0.15 9.55
CA GLU A 161 17.31 0.29 10.93
C GLU A 161 17.16 -0.92 11.88
N ILE A 162 16.51 -1.99 11.44
CA ILE A 162 16.41 -3.23 12.23
C ILE A 162 17.80 -3.87 12.39
N VAL A 163 18.57 -3.97 11.31
CA VAL A 163 19.93 -4.53 11.35
C VAL A 163 20.85 -3.67 12.20
N ARG A 164 20.82 -2.35 12.00
CA ARG A 164 21.59 -1.39 12.80
C ARG A 164 21.28 -1.52 14.29
N ARG A 165 20.00 -1.68 14.65
CA ARG A 165 19.59 -1.86 16.05
C ARG A 165 19.99 -3.22 16.62
N SER A 166 20.08 -4.28 15.82
CA SER A 166 20.53 -5.58 16.32
C SER A 166 22.01 -5.60 16.73
N HIS A 167 22.81 -4.64 16.27
CA HIS A 167 24.20 -4.47 16.68
C HIS A 167 24.37 -3.70 18.01
N ILE A 168 23.29 -3.11 18.54
CA ILE A 168 23.31 -2.42 19.82
C ILE A 168 23.21 -3.48 20.93
N GLN A 169 24.27 -3.61 21.72
CA GLN A 169 24.29 -4.50 22.89
C GLN A 169 23.40 -3.91 23.99
N MET A 170 22.60 -4.75 24.65
CA MET A 170 21.82 -4.34 25.82
C MET A 170 22.71 -4.26 27.05
N GLU A 171 22.50 -3.24 27.87
CA GLU A 171 23.23 -3.08 29.13
C GLU A 171 22.69 -4.03 30.21
N GLU A 172 23.54 -4.37 31.19
CA GLU A 172 23.15 -5.23 32.30
C GLU A 172 21.99 -4.59 33.11
N GLY A 173 20.87 -5.31 33.24
CA GLY A 173 19.65 -4.81 33.90
C GLY A 173 18.64 -4.11 32.99
N GLU A 174 18.97 -3.83 31.73
CA GLU A 174 18.04 -3.23 30.75
C GLU A 174 16.89 -4.19 30.41
N GLU A 175 17.18 -5.48 30.23
CA GLU A 175 16.17 -6.51 29.97
C GLU A 175 15.13 -6.61 31.11
N ASP A 176 15.59 -6.51 32.36
CA ASP A 176 14.73 -6.56 33.53
C ASP A 176 13.86 -5.31 33.64
N MET A 177 14.40 -4.15 33.27
CA MET A 177 13.63 -2.91 33.15
C MET A 177 12.55 -3.03 32.07
N ILE A 178 12.90 -3.53 30.88
CA ILE A 178 11.96 -3.71 29.75
C ILE A 178 10.82 -4.67 30.13
N LYS A 179 11.13 -5.79 30.81
CA LYS A 179 10.11 -6.73 31.31
C LYS A 179 9.16 -6.06 32.30
N ARG A 180 9.68 -5.23 33.22
CA ARG A 180 8.86 -4.48 34.19
C ARG A 180 7.98 -3.42 33.51
N ILE A 181 8.48 -2.72 32.50
CA ILE A 181 7.69 -1.72 31.74
C ILE A 181 6.58 -2.39 30.95
N ASN A 182 6.90 -3.48 30.24
CA ASN A 182 5.92 -4.22 29.46
C ASN A 182 4.87 -4.91 30.35
N GLY A 183 5.27 -5.39 31.54
CA GLY A 183 4.34 -5.92 32.55
C GLY A 183 3.43 -4.86 33.18
N LYS A 184 3.91 -3.62 33.36
CA LYS A 184 3.11 -2.52 33.91
C LYS A 184 2.01 -2.02 32.97
N GLN A 185 2.12 -2.24 31.66
CA GLN A 185 1.02 -1.90 30.74
C GLN A 185 -0.24 -2.76 30.96
N SER A 186 -0.13 -3.97 31.51
CA SER A 186 -1.30 -4.79 31.90
C SER A 186 -1.83 -4.51 33.31
N GLU A 187 -1.09 -3.79 34.15
CA GLU A 187 -1.45 -3.56 35.56
C GLU A 187 -2.15 -2.22 35.84
N TYR A 188 -2.23 -1.29 34.87
CA TYR A 188 -2.91 0.01 35.09
C TYR A 188 -4.45 -0.03 35.05
N TYR A 189 -5.05 -1.23 35.10
CA TYR A 189 -6.48 -1.45 35.36
C TYR A 189 -6.71 -2.44 36.51
N ILE A 190 -5.95 -2.35 37.59
CA ILE A 190 -6.41 -2.79 38.89
C ILE A 190 -6.05 -1.68 39.86
N ASN A 191 -7.05 -0.92 40.33
CA ASN A 191 -6.88 -0.08 41.52
C ASN A 191 -6.51 -1.02 42.67
N PRO A 192 -5.30 -0.96 43.24
CA PRO A 192 -5.05 -1.58 44.51
C PRO A 192 -5.69 -0.65 45.55
N ASP A 193 -6.72 -1.16 46.23
CA ASP A 193 -7.24 -0.56 47.44
C ASP A 193 -6.09 -0.07 48.33
N LEU A 194 -6.29 1.14 48.86
CA LEU A 194 -5.47 1.80 49.87
C LEU A 194 -5.15 0.82 51.02
N GLN A 195 -4.00 0.16 50.96
CA GLN A 195 -3.42 -0.47 52.15
C GLN A 195 -2.85 0.63 53.03
N ASN A 196 -3.69 1.00 53.99
CA ASN A 196 -3.40 1.82 55.15
C ASN A 196 -2.08 1.36 55.81
N PRO A 197 -1.07 2.23 56.02
CA PRO A 197 0.13 1.83 56.73
C PRO A 197 -0.23 1.52 58.19
N THR A 198 0.14 0.32 58.61
CA THR A 198 -0.04 -0.24 59.95
C THR A 198 0.44 0.76 61.01
N LYS A 199 -0.46 1.15 61.93
CA LYS A 199 -0.09 1.90 63.14
C LYS A 199 0.99 1.13 63.90
N GLN A 200 2.18 1.70 64.02
CA GLN A 200 3.09 1.34 65.10
C GLN A 200 2.48 1.87 66.39
N GLU A 201 2.06 0.97 67.27
CA GLU A 201 1.75 1.33 68.66
C GLU A 201 3.06 1.70 69.37
N VAL A 202 3.15 2.96 69.77
CA VAL A 202 4.20 3.47 70.65
C VAL A 202 3.87 2.95 72.06
N PRO A 203 4.79 2.27 72.76
CA PRO A 203 4.53 1.78 74.11
C PRO A 203 4.34 2.95 75.08
N SER A 204 3.35 2.80 75.97
CA SER A 204 3.02 3.73 77.04
C SER A 204 4.22 3.94 77.98
N PHE A 205 4.40 5.17 78.45
CA PHE A 205 5.50 5.64 79.31
C PHE A 205 5.54 5.00 80.72
N GLU A 206 4.64 4.07 81.05
CA GLU A 206 4.57 3.43 82.37
C GLU A 206 5.42 2.15 82.51
N GLU A 207 6.04 1.65 81.44
CA GLU A 207 6.93 0.47 81.51
C GLU A 207 8.42 0.78 81.71
N ILE A 208 8.76 2.05 82.01
CA ILE A 208 10.13 2.43 82.40
C ILE A 208 10.14 2.89 83.87
N LYS A 209 10.13 1.93 84.80
CA LYS A 209 10.67 2.13 86.15
C LYS A 209 11.15 0.84 86.79
#